data_AF-A0A0Q6URL0-F1
#
_entry.id   AF-A0A0Q6URL0-F1
#
_cell.length_a   1.000
_cell.length_b   1.000
_cell.length_c   1.000
_cell.angle_alpha   90.00
_cell.angle_beta   90.00
_cell.angle_gamma   90.00
#
_symmetry.space_group_name_H-M   'P 1'
#
loop_
_entity.id
_entity.type
_entity.pdbx_description
1 polymer ?
#
loop_
_entity_poly.entity_id
_entity_poly.type
_entity_poly.pdbx_seq_one_letter_code
_entity_poly.pdbx_strand_id
1 'polypeptide(L)'
;MRFMVLLKVEADGGPEPTEAVRAYDVELSRAGVADRAKLSARGARMTAEAPTDGRTVAGFWVFDVDSREDAAAWVRRCPAPRDGAAEIEIRLLIAPDDIGERPTRGKPRPVWERAMAF
;
A
#
# COMPACT_ATOMS: atom_id res chain seq x y z
N MET A 1 1.01 -8.69 14.66
CA MET A 1 -0.16 -8.55 13.75
C MET A 1 0.30 -7.83 12.51
N ARG A 2 -0.24 -8.14 11.33
CA ARG A 2 0.22 -7.51 10.08
C ARG A 2 -0.68 -6.37 9.64
N PHE A 3 -0.10 -5.24 9.29
CA PHE A 3 -0.80 -4.08 8.76
C PHE A 3 -0.22 -3.68 7.42
N MET A 4 -1.07 -3.52 6.42
CA MET A 4 -0.71 -2.86 5.17
C MET A 4 -0.80 -1.35 5.37
N VAL A 5 0.30 -0.64 5.13
CA VAL A 5 0.41 0.81 5.27
C VAL A 5 0.58 1.39 3.88
N LEU A 6 -0.45 2.06 3.37
CA LEU A 6 -0.49 2.62 2.03
C LEU A 6 -0.12 4.10 2.08
N LEU A 7 0.88 4.51 1.29
CA LEU A 7 1.19 5.91 1.05
C LEU A 7 0.48 6.33 -0.25
N LYS A 8 -0.44 7.27 -0.13
CA LYS A 8 -1.14 7.90 -1.24
C LYS A 8 -0.65 9.31 -1.44
N VAL A 9 -0.58 9.75 -2.70
CA VAL A 9 -0.16 11.11 -3.07
C VAL A 9 -1.08 11.70 -4.14
N GLU A 10 -1.21 13.02 -4.14
CA GLU A 10 -1.85 13.78 -5.22
C GLU A 10 -0.86 14.00 -6.38
N ALA A 11 -0.44 12.90 -7.03
CA ALA A 11 0.44 12.92 -8.19
C ALA A 11 0.17 11.75 -9.14
N ASP A 12 0.55 11.92 -10.41
CA ASP A 12 0.56 10.85 -11.41
C ASP A 12 1.81 9.99 -11.21
N GLY A 13 1.67 8.97 -10.35
CA GLY A 13 2.73 8.07 -9.95
C GLY A 13 3.35 8.42 -8.59
N GLY A 14 4.12 7.47 -8.02
CA GLY A 14 4.84 7.70 -6.78
C GLY A 14 6.16 8.43 -7.02
N PRO A 15 6.53 9.45 -6.23
CA PRO A 15 7.84 10.07 -6.34
C PRO A 15 8.94 9.04 -6.01
N GLU A 16 10.13 9.25 -6.58
CA GLU A 16 11.31 8.51 -6.15
C GLU A 16 11.51 8.72 -4.64
N PRO A 17 11.80 7.64 -3.87
CA PRO A 17 12.04 7.76 -2.44
C PRO A 17 13.13 8.80 -2.16
N THR A 18 12.91 9.66 -1.18
CA THR A 18 13.97 10.55 -0.70
C THR A 18 14.98 9.76 0.15
N GLU A 19 16.14 10.38 0.44
CA GLU A 19 17.11 9.78 1.37
C GLU A 19 16.51 9.54 2.76
N ALA A 20 15.67 10.46 3.23
CA ALA A 20 14.96 10.31 4.50
C ALA A 20 14.03 9.09 4.50
N VAL A 21 13.26 8.88 3.42
CA VAL A 21 12.40 7.69 3.28
C VAL A 21 13.23 6.41 3.25
N ARG A 22 14.36 6.39 2.54
CA ARG A 22 15.29 5.25 2.56
C ARG A 22 15.88 4.97 3.94
N ALA A 23 16.23 6.01 4.69
CA ALA A 23 16.74 5.87 6.05
C ALA A 23 15.67 5.29 7.00
N TYR A 24 14.42 5.75 6.85
CA TYR A 24 13.28 5.22 7.58
C TYR A 24 13.02 3.74 7.24
N ASP A 25 13.18 3.33 5.98
CA ASP A 25 13.06 1.91 5.60
C ASP A 25 14.11 1.03 6.29
N VAL A 26 15.35 1.53 6.41
CA VAL A 26 16.42 0.84 7.13
C VAL A 26 16.09 0.75 8.62
N GLU A 27 15.52 1.80 9.21
CA GLU A 27 15.08 1.82 10.60
C GLU A 27 13.99 0.79 10.87
N LEU A 28 12.95 0.75 10.04
CA LEU A 28 11.86 -0.23 10.13
C LEU A 28 12.38 -1.67 10.05
N SER A 29 13.31 -1.93 9.14
CA SER A 29 13.92 -3.26 8.98
C SER A 29 14.76 -3.65 10.20
N ARG A 30 15.57 -2.73 10.72
CA ARG A 30 16.36 -2.97 11.94
C ARG A 30 15.49 -3.19 13.17
N ALA A 31 14.35 -2.53 13.24
CA ALA A 31 13.38 -2.68 14.33
C ALA A 31 12.52 -3.94 14.21
N GLY A 32 12.64 -4.72 13.13
CA GLY A 32 11.80 -5.89 12.87
C GLY A 32 10.34 -5.53 12.55
N VAL A 33 10.07 -4.27 12.25
CA VAL A 33 8.71 -3.76 11.99
C VAL A 33 8.28 -4.04 10.57
N ALA A 34 9.18 -3.89 9.60
CA ALA A 34 8.89 -4.16 8.20
C ALA A 34 10.15 -4.60 7.46
N ASP A 35 10.05 -5.62 6.61
CA ASP A 35 11.22 -6.11 5.86
C ASP A 35 11.75 -5.07 4.87
N ARG A 36 10.88 -4.45 4.04
CA ARG A 36 11.16 -3.30 3.15
C ARG A 36 9.89 -2.59 2.68
N ALA A 37 9.98 -1.29 2.37
CA ALA A 37 8.98 -0.60 1.57
C ALA A 37 8.95 -1.14 0.14
N LYS A 38 7.74 -1.21 -0.43
CA LYS A 38 7.52 -1.33 -1.86
C LYS A 38 6.95 0.01 -2.35
N LEU A 39 7.82 0.99 -2.54
CA LEU A 39 7.47 2.24 -3.22
C LEU A 39 7.32 1.92 -4.72
N SER A 40 6.09 1.81 -5.19
CA SER A 40 5.82 1.40 -6.57
C SER A 40 5.78 2.62 -7.48
N ALA A 41 6.93 3.02 -8.03
CA ALA A 41 6.97 3.87 -9.22
C ALA A 41 6.27 3.21 -10.44
N ARG A 42 5.97 1.90 -10.35
CA ARG A 42 5.29 1.08 -11.36
C ARG A 42 3.86 0.67 -10.97
N GLY A 43 3.23 1.38 -10.03
CA GLY A 43 1.83 1.13 -9.68
C GLY A 43 0.93 1.37 -10.90
N ALA A 44 0.04 0.43 -11.23
CA ALA A 44 -0.93 0.62 -12.30
C ALA A 44 -2.19 1.31 -11.73
N ARG A 45 -2.57 2.46 -12.27
CA ARG A 45 -3.88 3.08 -12.03
C ARG A 45 -4.92 2.31 -12.88
N MET A 46 -5.91 1.72 -12.22
CA MET A 46 -7.12 1.26 -12.88
C MET A 46 -8.26 2.15 -12.40
N THR A 47 -8.69 3.09 -13.23
CA THR A 47 -9.93 3.84 -13.00
C THR A 47 -11.10 2.92 -13.34
N ALA A 48 -11.83 2.46 -12.33
CA ALA A 48 -13.23 2.09 -12.55
C ALA A 48 -14.00 3.38 -12.91
N GLU A 49 -15.15 3.27 -13.57
CA GLU A 49 -16.00 4.41 -14.01
C GLU A 49 -16.48 5.35 -12.88
N ALA A 50 -16.08 5.11 -11.63
CA ALA A 50 -16.38 5.92 -10.46
C ALA A 50 -15.31 7.01 -10.23
N PRO A 51 -15.71 8.21 -9.77
CA PRO A 51 -14.75 9.23 -9.36
C PRO A 51 -13.90 8.70 -8.20
N THR A 52 -12.59 8.65 -8.41
CA THR A 52 -11.62 8.42 -7.33
C THR A 52 -11.39 9.73 -6.58
N ASP A 53 -10.86 9.65 -5.36
CA ASP A 53 -10.46 10.80 -4.53
C ASP A 53 -9.27 11.61 -5.12
N GLY A 54 -8.82 11.27 -6.34
CA GLY A 54 -7.72 11.92 -7.03
C GLY A 54 -6.32 11.49 -6.55
N ARG A 55 -6.21 10.55 -5.60
CA ARG A 55 -4.92 10.13 -5.02
C ARG A 55 -4.42 8.82 -5.59
N THR A 56 -3.12 8.75 -5.84
CA THR A 56 -2.42 7.56 -6.34
C THR A 56 -1.66 6.89 -5.21
N VAL A 57 -1.72 5.56 -5.10
CA VAL A 57 -0.83 4.82 -4.19
C VAL A 57 0.60 4.91 -4.72
N ALA A 58 1.42 5.74 -4.06
CA ALA A 58 2.85 5.89 -4.36
C ALA A 58 3.68 4.71 -3.87
N GLY A 59 3.19 4.01 -2.85
CA GLY A 59 3.87 2.87 -2.29
C GLY A 59 3.20 2.29 -1.06
N PHE A 60 3.78 1.22 -0.53
CA PHE A 60 3.28 0.59 0.68
C PHE A 60 4.37 -0.06 1.51
N TRP A 61 4.07 -0.25 2.80
CA TRP A 61 4.78 -1.14 3.71
C TRP A 61 3.83 -2.23 4.22
N VAL A 62 4.40 -3.33 4.70
CA VAL A 62 3.69 -4.29 5.55
C VAL A 62 4.39 -4.28 6.91
N PHE A 63 3.70 -3.77 7.92
CA PHE A 63 4.19 -3.74 9.29
C PHE A 63 3.79 -5.01 10.04
N ASP A 64 4.70 -5.62 10.78
CA ASP A 64 4.40 -6.66 11.77
C ASP A 64 4.60 -6.08 13.18
N VAL A 65 3.49 -5.70 13.82
CA VAL A 65 3.46 -5.03 15.13
C VAL A 65 2.26 -5.51 15.94
N ASP A 66 2.26 -5.30 17.25
CA ASP A 66 1.26 -5.90 18.14
C ASP A 66 -0.13 -5.25 18.03
N SER A 67 -0.21 -3.99 17.61
CA SER A 67 -1.47 -3.25 17.52
C SER A 67 -1.52 -2.24 16.37
N ARG A 68 -2.72 -1.76 16.06
CA ARG A 68 -2.91 -0.67 15.11
C ARG A 68 -2.32 0.64 15.64
N GLU A 69 -2.34 0.82 16.95
CA GLU A 69 -1.77 1.97 17.65
C GLU A 69 -0.24 1.98 17.52
N ASP A 70 0.41 0.82 17.58
CA ASP A 70 1.85 0.67 17.29
C ASP A 70 2.16 0.98 15.83
N ALA A 71 1.33 0.47 14.90
CA ALA A 71 1.47 0.82 13.48
C ALA A 71 1.35 2.34 13.27
N ALA A 72 0.40 2.99 13.95
CA ALA A 72 0.23 4.45 13.90
C ALA A 72 1.41 5.19 14.54
N ALA A 73 2.04 4.65 15.59
CA ALA A 73 3.24 5.22 16.19
C ALA A 73 4.42 5.23 15.19
N TRP A 74 4.59 4.16 14.42
CA TRP A 74 5.57 4.11 13.33
C TRP A 74 5.20 5.07 12.19
N VAL A 75 3.95 5.09 11.73
CA VAL A 75 3.50 6.03 10.68
C VAL A 75 3.77 7.49 11.03
N ARG A 76 3.62 7.91 12.29
CA ARG A 76 3.94 9.28 12.74
C ARG A 76 5.41 9.67 12.57
N ARG A 77 6.32 8.68 12.50
CA ARG A 77 7.76 8.86 12.25
C ARG A 77 8.10 8.90 10.77
N CYS A 78 7.16 8.53 9.89
CA CYS A 78 7.38 8.47 8.45
C CYS A 78 7.74 9.87 7.90
N PRO A 79 8.84 9.99 7.13
CA PRO A 79 9.27 11.26 6.54
C PRO A 79 8.49 11.59 5.26
N ALA A 80 7.21 11.23 5.19
CA ALA A 80 6.34 11.52 4.06
C ALA A 80 6.22 13.04 3.81
N PRO A 81 5.91 13.47 2.56
CA PRO A 81 5.70 14.88 2.24
C PRO A 81 4.67 15.50 3.18
N ARG A 82 5.06 16.55 3.90
CA ARG A 82 4.22 17.22 4.91
C ARG A 82 3.37 18.36 4.34
N ASP A 83 3.40 18.57 3.03
CA ASP A 83 2.70 19.63 2.32
C ASP A 83 1.20 19.37 2.12
N GLY A 84 0.65 18.34 2.77
CA GLY A 84 -0.77 17.98 2.67
C GLY A 84 -1.12 17.20 1.41
N ALA A 85 -0.15 16.95 0.52
CA ALA A 85 -0.33 16.18 -0.70
C ALA A 85 -0.19 14.66 -0.48
N ALA A 86 0.00 14.21 0.76
CA ALA A 86 0.20 12.81 1.11
C ALA A 86 -0.76 12.33 2.22
N GLU A 87 -1.35 11.16 2.01
CA GLU A 87 -2.23 10.46 2.96
C GLU A 87 -1.62 9.08 3.25
N ILE A 88 -1.59 8.67 4.52
CA ILE A 88 -1.19 7.32 4.91
C ILE A 88 -2.39 6.58 5.47
N GLU A 89 -2.74 5.47 4.84
CA GLU A 89 -3.84 4.60 5.25
C GLU A 89 -3.29 3.31 5.88
N ILE A 90 -3.78 2.95 7.07
CA ILE A 90 -3.40 1.72 7.77
C ILE A 90 -4.56 0.74 7.70
N ARG A 91 -4.32 -0.44 7.12
CA ARG A 91 -5.29 -1.54 7.03
C ARG A 91 -4.76 -2.78 7.69
N LEU A 92 -5.60 -3.49 8.44
CA LEU A 92 -5.26 -4.82 8.92
C LEU A 92 -5.08 -5.75 7.71
N LEU A 93 -3.95 -6.42 7.66
CA LEU A 93 -3.69 -7.48 6.70
C LEU A 93 -4.10 -8.81 7.34
N ILE A 94 -5.28 -9.28 6.96
CA ILE A 94 -5.90 -10.49 7.48
C ILE A 94 -5.30 -11.71 6.78
N ALA A 95 -4.97 -12.78 7.52
CA ALA A 95 -4.45 -13.99 6.92
C ALA A 95 -5.55 -14.70 6.10
N PRO A 96 -5.20 -15.49 5.07
CA PRO A 96 -6.19 -16.26 4.32
C PRO A 96 -7.09 -17.14 5.19
N ASP A 97 -6.56 -17.63 6.32
CA ASP A 97 -7.26 -18.52 7.25
C ASP A 97 -8.23 -17.77 8.19
N ASP A 98 -8.06 -16.45 8.33
CA ASP A 98 -8.93 -15.57 9.14
C ASP A 98 -10.09 -14.99 8.33
N ILE A 99 -10.05 -15.12 7.00
CA ILE A 99 -11.17 -14.84 6.10
C ILE A 99 -12.06 -16.08 6.16
N GLY A 100 -13.37 -15.93 6.38
CA GLY A 100 -14.32 -17.03 6.52
C GLY A 100 -14.41 -17.95 5.28
N GLU A 101 -15.59 -18.48 4.97
CA GLU A 101 -15.74 -19.43 3.86
C GLU A 101 -15.21 -18.83 2.55
N ARG A 102 -14.08 -19.36 2.08
CA ARG A 102 -13.40 -18.83 0.89
C ARG A 102 -14.30 -19.12 -0.30
N PRO A 103 -14.77 -18.11 -1.05
CA PRO A 103 -15.56 -18.37 -2.25
C PRO A 103 -14.76 -19.29 -3.16
N THR A 104 -15.43 -20.30 -3.73
CA THR A 104 -14.79 -21.23 -4.64
C THR A 104 -14.14 -20.44 -5.77
N ARG A 105 -12.83 -20.65 -5.96
CA ARG A 105 -12.08 -19.93 -6.99
C ARG A 105 -12.60 -20.37 -8.36
N GLY A 106 -13.47 -19.55 -8.96
CA GLY A 106 -13.84 -19.73 -10.37
C GLY A 106 -12.59 -19.72 -11.25
N LYS A 107 -12.64 -20.40 -12.41
CA LYS A 107 -11.57 -20.27 -13.41
C LYS A 107 -11.43 -18.80 -13.78
N PRO A 108 -10.25 -18.16 -13.59
CA PRO A 108 -10.06 -16.78 -14.03
C PRO A 108 -10.31 -16.73 -15.54
N ARG A 109 -11.33 -15.98 -15.97
CA ARG A 109 -11.48 -15.60 -17.37
C ARG A 109 -10.58 -14.40 -17.60
N PRO A 110 -9.52 -14.50 -18.40
CA PRO A 110 -8.67 -13.35 -18.66
C PRO A 110 -9.48 -12.23 -19.33
N VAL A 111 -9.31 -11.00 -18.86
CA VAL A 111 -10.02 -9.82 -19.38
C VAL A 111 -9.77 -9.60 -20.88
N TRP A 112 -8.64 -10.05 -21.42
CA TRP A 112 -8.32 -9.94 -22.84
C TRP A 112 -9.19 -10.80 -23.77
N GLU A 113 -9.85 -11.86 -23.27
CA GLU A 113 -10.78 -12.66 -24.09
C GLU A 113 -12.05 -11.88 -24.45
N ARG A 114 -12.39 -10.81 -23.71
CA ARG A 114 -13.50 -9.90 -24.06
C ARG A 114 -13.07 -8.74 -24.97
N ALA A 115 -11.77 -8.42 -24.99
CA ALA A 115 -11.24 -7.26 -25.71
C ALA A 115 -10.93 -7.54 -27.20
N MET A 116 -10.89 -8.80 -27.62
CA MET A 116 -10.62 -9.23 -29.01
C MET A 116 -11.90 -9.47 -29.85
N ALA A 117 -13.07 -9.03 -29.36
CA ALA A 117 -14.35 -9.21 -30.02
C ALA A 117 -14.88 -7.95 -30.74
N PHE A 118 -14.01 -7.00 -31.07
CA PHE A 118 -14.30 -5.83 -31.91
C PHE A 118 -13.36 -5.79 -33.11
#